data_AF-A0A7W0CV70-F1
#
_entry.id   AF-A0A7W0CV70-F1
#
_cell.length_a   1.000
_cell.length_b   1.000
_cell.length_c   1.000
_cell.angle_alpha   90.00
_cell.angle_beta   90.00
_cell.angle_gamma   90.00
#
_symmetry.space_group_name_H-M   'P 1'
#
loop_
_entity.id
_entity.type
_entity.pdbx_description
1 polymer ?
#
loop_
_entity_poly.entity_id
_entity_poly.type
_entity_poly.pdbx_seq_one_letter_code
_entity_poly.pdbx_strand_id
1 'polypeptide(L)' 'MADDDYQAYLDGDAYEYHGGFYDVSPVSLEVPYDDYWYLVVNSNDRKIKVQVTQLFD' A
#
# COMPACT_ATOMS: atom_id res chain seq x y z
N MET A 1 -0.50 18.06 11.00
CA MET A 1 -1.42 16.95 10.64
C MET A 1 -1.49 16.69 9.14
N ALA A 2 -1.77 17.66 8.26
CA ALA A 2 -1.61 17.44 6.81
C ALA A 2 -0.20 17.81 6.30
N ASP A 3 0.47 18.76 6.97
CA ASP A 3 1.79 19.24 6.58
C ASP A 3 2.90 18.23 6.92
N ASP A 4 2.77 17.46 8.01
CA ASP A 4 3.84 16.57 8.47
C ASP A 4 4.03 15.37 7.54
N ASP A 5 2.94 14.74 7.08
CA ASP A 5 2.99 13.59 6.17
C ASP A 5 3.45 13.98 4.75
N TYR A 6 3.15 15.21 4.32
CA TYR A 6 3.63 15.74 3.04
C TYR A 6 5.12 16.09 3.09
N GLN A 7 5.62 16.57 4.25
CA GLN A 7 7.05 16.79 4.45
C GLN A 7 7.83 15.47 4.47
N ALA A 8 7.31 14.39 5.05
CA ALA A 8 7.98 13.08 5.01
C ALA A 8 8.19 12.56 3.56
N TYR A 9 7.20 12.77 2.68
CA TYR A 9 7.33 12.49 1.24
C TYR A 9 8.44 13.33 0.57
N LEU A 10 8.58 14.60 0.96
CA LEU A 10 9.57 15.52 0.41
C LEU A 10 10.98 15.31 0.99
N ASP A 11 11.08 14.94 2.26
CA ASP A 11 12.33 14.68 2.98
C ASP A 11 12.94 13.31 2.62
N GLY A 12 12.19 12.47 1.88
CA GLY A 12 12.66 11.18 1.42
C GLY A 12 12.84 10.17 2.55
N ASP A 13 12.23 10.43 3.71
CA ASP A 13 12.19 9.47 4.80
C ASP A 13 11.43 8.23 4.33
N ALA A 14 12.01 7.07 4.62
CA ALA A 14 11.48 5.80 4.15
C ALA A 14 10.13 5.55 4.83
N TYR A 15 9.04 5.68 4.09
CA TYR A 15 7.75 5.13 4.52
C TYR A 15 7.94 3.63 4.80
N GLU A 16 7.62 3.21 6.02
CA GLU A 16 7.50 1.78 6.30
C GLU A 16 6.24 1.26 5.63
N TYR A 17 6.40 0.21 4.81
CA TYR A 17 5.30 -0.44 4.13
C TYR A 17 5.41 -1.95 4.27
N HIS A 18 4.27 -2.62 4.29
CA HIS A 18 4.18 -4.08 4.24
C HIS A 18 3.75 -4.49 2.84
N GLY A 19 4.59 -5.28 2.16
CA GLY A 19 4.32 -5.78 0.80
C GLY A 19 5.55 -5.83 -0.09
N GLY A 20 5.33 -5.78 -1.40
CA GLY A 20 6.40 -5.86 -2.39
C GLY A 20 5.88 -6.04 -3.81
N PHE A 21 6.74 -6.58 -4.68
CA PHE A 21 6.38 -6.93 -6.05
C PHE A 21 5.72 -8.31 -6.10
N TYR A 22 4.60 -8.39 -6.82
CA TYR A 22 3.86 -9.63 -7.04
C TYR A 22 3.71 -9.87 -8.54
N ASP A 23 3.98 -11.09 -8.98
CA ASP A 23 3.81 -11.57 -10.36
C ASP A 23 2.55 -12.44 -10.55
N VAL A 24 1.81 -12.68 -9.46
CA VAL A 24 0.59 -13.51 -9.41
C VAL A 24 -0.60 -12.75 -8.79
N SER A 25 -1.82 -13.21 -9.07
CA SER A 25 -3.07 -12.67 -8.53
C SER A 25 -4.10 -13.81 -8.34
N PRO A 26 -4.90 -13.84 -7.26
CA PRO A 26 -4.98 -12.82 -6.19
C PRO A 26 -3.79 -12.85 -5.22
N VAL A 27 -3.55 -11.73 -4.54
CA VAL A 27 -2.57 -11.59 -3.46
C VAL A 27 -3.33 -11.38 -2.16
N SER A 28 -2.96 -12.13 -1.12
CA SER A 28 -3.44 -11.92 0.24
C SER A 28 -2.40 -11.15 1.03
N LEU A 29 -2.80 -10.01 1.60
CA LEU A 29 -1.97 -9.19 2.48
C LEU A 29 -2.61 -9.21 3.87
N GLU A 30 -1.79 -9.36 4.90
CA GLU A 30 -2.21 -9.33 6.30
C GLU A 30 -1.87 -7.96 6.90
N VAL A 31 -2.85 -7.37 7.58
CA VAL A 31 -2.65 -6.12 8.31
C VAL A 31 -2.01 -6.49 9.66
N PRO A 32 -0.80 -5.97 9.98
CA PRO A 32 -0.04 -6.46 11.13
C PRO A 32 -0.63 -6.05 12.49
N TYR A 33 -1.42 -4.97 12.53
CA TYR A 33 -2.11 -4.48 13.72
C TYR A 33 -3.22 -3.48 13.35
N ASP A 34 -4.16 -3.29 14.27
CA ASP A 34 -5.30 -2.38 14.10
C ASP A 34 -4.85 -0.91 14.06
N ASP A 35 -4.90 -0.31 12.87
CA ASP A 35 -4.66 1.12 12.64
C ASP A 35 -5.26 1.55 11.28
N TYR A 36 -5.01 2.80 10.88
CA TYR A 36 -5.34 3.31 9.56
C TYR A 36 -4.29 2.90 8.52
N TRP A 37 -4.70 2.04 7.59
CA TRP A 37 -3.86 1.53 6.52
C TRP A 37 -4.28 2.05 5.14
N TYR A 38 -3.28 2.32 4.30
CA TYR A 38 -3.47 2.67 2.89
C TYR A 38 -2.94 1.53 2.01
N LEU A 39 -3.74 1.10 1.03
CA LEU A 39 -3.32 0.15 0.01
C LEU A 39 -2.88 0.88 -1.26
N VAL A 40 -1.59 0.79 -1.59
CA VAL A 40 -1.03 1.33 -2.83
C VAL A 40 -0.80 0.19 -3.82
N VAL A 41 -1.42 0.27 -5.00
CA VAL A 41 -1.20 -0.68 -6.11
C VAL A 41 -0.54 0.05 -7.27
N ASN A 42 0.67 -0.37 -7.63
CA ASN A 42 1.46 0.23 -8.70
C ASN A 42 1.81 -0.82 -9.77
N SER A 43 1.48 -0.53 -11.03
CA SER A 43 1.74 -1.35 -12.20
C SER A 43 2.95 -0.90 -13.03
N ASN A 44 3.74 0.04 -12.50
CA ASN A 44 4.68 0.86 -13.23
C ASN A 44 4.00 1.47 -14.47
N ASP A 45 4.55 1.24 -15.67
CA ASP A 45 4.05 1.85 -16.91
C ASP A 45 2.84 1.14 -17.53
N ARG A 46 2.28 0.12 -16.87
CA ARG A 46 1.18 -0.70 -17.41
C ARG A 46 -0.17 -0.21 -16.92
N LYS A 47 -1.21 -0.35 -17.75
CA LYS A 47 -2.60 -0.20 -17.28
C LYS A 47 -3.04 -1.49 -16.60
N ILE A 48 -3.59 -1.37 -15.39
CA ILE A 48 -4.15 -2.51 -14.66
C ILE A 48 -5.58 -2.22 -14.22
N LYS A 49 -6.37 -3.29 -14.07
CA LYS A 49 -7.65 -3.26 -13.38
C LYS A 49 -7.47 -3.96 -12.04
N VAL A 50 -7.84 -3.28 -10.97
CA VAL A 50 -7.67 -3.79 -9.60
C VAL A 50 -9.04 -4.12 -9.02
N GLN A 51 -9.14 -5.27 -8.38
CA GLN A 51 -10.22 -5.61 -7.47
C GLN A 51 -9.62 -5.80 -6.09
N VAL A 52 -10.21 -5.16 -5.09
CA VAL A 52 -9.81 -5.30 -3.69
C VAL A 52 -10.99 -5.93 -2.95
N THR A 53 -10.69 -6.91 -2.09
CA THR A 53 -11.68 -7.56 -1.23
C THR A 53 -11.09 -7.65 0.16
N GLN A 54 -11.80 -7.08 1.14
CA GLN A 54 -11.44 -7.25 2.55
C GLN A 54 -11.87 -8.64 3.00
N LEU A 55 -10.90 -9.39 3.52
CA LEU A 55 -11.14 -10.70 4.12
C LEU A 55 -11.32 -10.46 5.62
N PHE A 56 -12.47 -10.89 6.13
CA PHE A 56 -12.77 -10.91 7.56
C PHE A 56 -12.88 -12.37 7.99
N ASP A 57 -12.46 -12.65 9.22
CA ASP A 57 -12.71 -13.94 9.87
C ASP A 57 -14.07 -13.92 10.61
#